data_AF-A0A1H7AI57-F1
#
_entry.id   AF-A0A1H7AI57-F1
#
_cell.length_a   1.000
_cell.length_b   1.000
_cell.length_c   1.000
_cell.angle_alpha   90.00
_cell.angle_beta   90.00
_cell.angle_gamma   90.00
#
_symmetry.space_group_name_H-M   'P 1'
#
loop_
_entity.id
_entity.type
_entity.pdbx_description
1 polymer ?
#
loop_
_entity_poly.entity_id
_entity_poly.type
_entity_poly.pdbx_seq_one_letter_code
_entity_poly.pdbx_strand_id
1 'polypeptide(L)'
;MKRFSTHPIGIAQGEVALFSDFENDGEMWAGEGARECRRPVIFEQPFRSPPVVQPAISLWDVDTTRALRCELRAETVTAEGFEIVFRTWSDSRIARIRVTWTATGEIAHDDDWELY
;
A
#
# COMPACT_ATOMS: atom_id res chain seq x y z
N MET A 1 13.71 -8.57 12.49
CA MET A 1 13.15 -7.93 13.69
C MET A 1 13.57 -6.47 13.69
N LYS A 2 12.62 -5.52 13.67
CA LYS A 2 12.93 -4.08 13.79
C LYS A 2 12.81 -3.68 15.27
N ARG A 3 13.81 -2.97 15.78
CA ARG A 3 13.81 -2.43 17.14
C ARG A 3 13.68 -0.92 17.04
N PHE A 4 12.82 -0.34 17.87
CA PHE A 4 12.69 1.10 18.01
C PHE A 4 13.41 1.52 19.30
N SER A 5 14.01 2.70 19.27
CA SER A 5 14.77 3.26 20.38
C SER A 5 13.85 4.00 21.37
N THR A 6 14.36 4.98 22.11
CA THR A 6 13.61 5.75 23.12
C THR A 6 12.61 6.76 22.52
N HIS A 7 12.52 6.88 21.20
CA HIS A 7 11.60 7.81 20.54
C HIS A 7 10.15 7.32 20.65
N PRO A 8 9.16 8.23 20.62
CA PRO A 8 7.76 7.86 20.50
C PRO A 8 7.51 7.05 19.23
N ILE A 9 6.55 6.14 19.33
CA ILE A 9 6.09 5.33 18.19
C ILE A 9 4.82 5.96 17.64
N GLY A 10 4.88 6.35 16.37
CA GLY A 10 3.73 6.76 15.59
C GLY A 10 3.07 5.57 14.88
N ILE A 11 1.76 5.68 14.71
CA ILE A 11 0.98 4.78 13.86
C ILE A 11 0.18 5.66 12.88
N ALA A 12 0.45 5.50 11.60
CA ALA A 12 -0.33 6.10 10.52
C ALA A 12 -1.16 5.01 9.83
N GLN A 13 -2.38 5.33 9.43
CA GLN A 13 -3.29 4.38 8.79
C GLN A 13 -4.11 5.09 7.71
N GLY A 14 -4.58 4.32 6.74
CA GLY A 14 -5.47 4.83 5.72
C GLY A 14 -6.05 3.74 4.83
N GLU A 15 -6.91 4.17 3.91
CA GLU A 15 -7.56 3.31 2.93
C GLU A 15 -7.51 3.96 1.55
N VAL A 16 -7.32 3.14 0.52
CA VAL A 16 -7.20 3.57 -0.87
C VAL A 16 -7.97 2.60 -1.77
N ALA A 17 -8.90 3.12 -2.57
CA ALA A 17 -9.42 2.40 -3.71
C ALA A 17 -8.40 2.49 -4.85
N LEU A 18 -7.79 1.36 -5.23
CA LEU A 18 -6.73 1.36 -6.25
C LEU A 18 -7.30 1.55 -7.65
N PHE A 19 -8.38 0.83 -7.98
CA PHE A 19 -9.07 0.91 -9.27
C PHE A 19 -10.49 0.32 -9.19
N SER A 20 -11.30 0.63 -10.20
CA SER A 20 -12.63 0.06 -10.44
C SER A 20 -12.86 -0.05 -11.94
N ASP A 21 -12.53 -1.21 -12.51
CA ASP A 21 -12.37 -1.40 -13.95
C ASP A 21 -13.52 -2.15 -14.63
N PHE A 22 -14.51 -2.62 -13.87
CA PHE A 22 -15.65 -3.36 -14.41
C PHE A 22 -16.51 -2.55 -15.39
N GLU A 23 -16.65 -1.24 -15.17
CA GLU A 23 -17.54 -0.39 -15.98
C GLU A 23 -16.93 0.02 -17.33
N ASN A 24 -15.61 -0.13 -17.51
CA ASN A 24 -14.89 0.41 -18.67
C ASN A 24 -14.02 -0.63 -19.40
N ASP A 25 -14.17 -1.93 -19.11
CA ASP A 25 -13.25 -2.98 -19.60
C ASP A 25 -11.77 -2.64 -19.35
N GLY A 26 -11.47 -2.15 -18.15
CA GLY A 26 -10.12 -1.73 -17.78
C GLY A 26 -9.12 -2.88 -17.78
N GLU A 27 -7.82 -2.52 -17.78
CA GLU A 27 -6.71 -3.47 -17.94
C GLU A 27 -6.75 -4.62 -16.90
N MET A 28 -7.19 -4.32 -15.68
CA MET A 28 -7.30 -5.33 -14.61
C MET A 28 -8.45 -6.32 -14.80
N TRP A 29 -9.49 -5.93 -15.54
CA TRP A 29 -10.66 -6.76 -15.84
C TRP A 29 -10.52 -7.54 -17.15
N ALA A 30 -10.15 -6.86 -18.24
CA ALA A 30 -10.15 -7.42 -19.59
C ALA A 30 -8.78 -7.92 -20.05
N GLY A 31 -7.69 -7.41 -19.48
CA GLY A 31 -6.33 -7.77 -19.88
C GLY A 31 -5.92 -9.19 -19.46
N GLU A 32 -4.81 -9.65 -20.04
CA GLU A 32 -4.16 -10.92 -19.70
C GLU A 32 -2.65 -10.69 -19.51
N GLY A 33 -1.97 -11.65 -18.90
CA GLY A 33 -0.56 -11.52 -18.58
C GLY A 33 -0.31 -10.58 -17.39
N ALA A 34 0.94 -10.18 -17.20
CA ALA A 34 1.38 -9.39 -16.06
C ALA A 34 0.83 -7.96 -16.13
N ARG A 35 0.13 -7.54 -15.07
CA ARG A 35 -0.51 -6.24 -14.94
C ARG A 35 -0.25 -5.68 -13.56
N GLU A 36 -0.01 -4.38 -13.47
CA GLU A 36 0.37 -3.70 -12.22
C GLU A 36 -0.36 -2.36 -12.07
N CYS A 37 -0.83 -2.07 -10.86
CA CYS A 37 -1.32 -0.74 -10.46
C CYS A 37 -0.46 -0.24 -9.30
N ARG A 38 0.03 0.99 -9.43
CA ARG A 38 0.78 1.70 -8.39
C ARG A 38 0.00 2.90 -7.89
N ARG A 39 -0.02 3.11 -6.57
CA ARG A 39 -0.58 4.31 -5.97
C ARG A 39 0.34 4.86 -4.88
N PRO A 40 0.86 6.09 -5.02
CA PRO A 40 1.64 6.73 -3.97
C PRO A 40 0.72 7.10 -2.80
N VAL A 41 1.25 6.94 -1.58
CA VAL A 41 0.66 7.38 -0.32
C VAL A 41 1.67 8.26 0.39
N ILE A 42 1.21 9.44 0.81
CA ILE A 42 2.01 10.40 1.58
C ILE A 42 1.45 10.38 3.01
N PHE A 43 2.32 10.26 4.00
CA PHE A 43 1.93 10.35 5.40
C PHE A 43 1.63 11.80 5.77
N GLU A 44 0.62 12.03 6.62
CA GLU A 44 0.28 13.38 7.09
C GLU A 44 1.45 14.03 7.87
N GLN A 45 2.25 13.21 8.54
CA GLN A 45 3.47 13.60 9.22
C GLN A 45 4.57 12.60 8.87
N PRO A 46 5.81 13.06 8.58
CA PRO A 46 6.91 12.16 8.27
C PRO A 46 7.36 11.40 9.52
N PHE A 47 7.79 10.16 9.33
CA PHE A 47 8.52 9.38 10.33
C PHE A 47 10.00 9.81 10.37
N ARG A 48 10.73 9.49 11.44
CA ARG A 48 12.18 9.75 11.52
C ARG A 48 13.01 8.89 10.58
N SER A 49 12.50 7.72 10.23
CA SER A 49 13.10 6.77 9.29
C SER A 49 12.00 5.98 8.59
N PRO A 50 12.27 5.30 7.45
CA PRO A 50 11.25 4.52 6.76
C PRO A 50 10.50 3.58 7.72
N PRO A 51 9.17 3.71 7.91
CA PRO A 51 8.41 2.91 8.86
C PRO A 51 8.25 1.46 8.38
N VAL A 52 7.71 0.59 9.24
CA VAL A 52 7.20 -0.72 8.79
C VAL A 52 5.79 -0.49 8.26
N VAL A 53 5.55 -0.83 7.00
CA VAL A 53 4.24 -0.67 6.37
C VAL A 53 3.63 -2.04 6.10
N GLN A 54 2.40 -2.25 6.57
CA GLN A 54 1.59 -3.43 6.30
C GLN A 54 0.36 -3.03 5.48
N PRO A 55 0.35 -3.31 4.17
CA PRO A 55 -0.87 -3.21 3.37
C PRO A 55 -1.73 -4.46 3.54
N ALA A 56 -3.05 -4.30 3.42
CA ALA A 56 -4.03 -5.38 3.45
C ALA A 56 -5.19 -5.08 2.51
N ILE A 57 -5.67 -6.10 1.81
CA ILE A 57 -6.88 -5.99 0.98
C ILE A 57 -8.09 -5.83 1.91
N SER A 58 -8.83 -4.74 1.77
CA SER A 58 -10.09 -4.50 2.50
C SER A 58 -11.33 -4.76 1.64
N LEU A 59 -11.20 -4.73 0.31
CA LEU A 59 -12.22 -5.14 -0.64
C LEU A 59 -11.57 -5.74 -1.88
N TRP A 60 -12.15 -6.84 -2.36
CA TRP A 60 -11.88 -7.38 -3.68
C TRP A 60 -13.18 -7.78 -4.38
N ASP A 61 -13.27 -7.48 -5.66
CA ASP A 61 -14.34 -7.92 -6.54
C ASP A 61 -13.67 -8.57 -7.76
N VAL A 62 -13.88 -9.86 -7.95
CA VAL A 62 -13.08 -10.71 -8.85
C VAL A 62 -13.98 -11.72 -9.56
N ASP A 63 -13.57 -12.13 -10.76
CA ASP A 63 -14.22 -13.23 -11.48
C ASP A 63 -14.02 -14.55 -10.72
N THR A 64 -15.11 -15.22 -10.39
CA THR A 64 -15.11 -16.50 -9.66
C THR A 64 -14.89 -17.72 -10.57
N THR A 65 -14.90 -17.53 -11.89
CA THR A 65 -14.71 -18.62 -12.87
C THR A 65 -13.25 -18.88 -13.24
N ARG A 66 -12.35 -17.98 -12.83
CA ARG A 66 -10.91 -18.06 -13.08
C ARG A 66 -10.14 -18.13 -11.78
N ALA A 67 -8.91 -18.64 -11.85
CA ALA A 67 -8.06 -18.69 -10.67
C ALA A 67 -7.62 -17.29 -10.25
N LEU A 68 -7.81 -16.97 -8.97
CA LEU A 68 -7.38 -15.71 -8.39
C LEU A 68 -5.87 -15.70 -8.16
N ARG A 69 -5.18 -14.76 -8.81
CA ARG A 69 -3.75 -14.54 -8.64
C ARG A 69 -3.50 -13.06 -8.41
N CYS A 70 -2.99 -12.71 -7.24
CA CYS A 70 -2.63 -11.34 -6.93
C CYS A 70 -1.45 -11.27 -5.97
N GLU A 71 -0.70 -10.17 -6.06
CA GLU A 71 0.30 -9.78 -5.10
C GLU A 71 0.00 -8.34 -4.65
N LEU A 72 0.10 -8.09 -3.34
CA LEU A 72 0.01 -6.76 -2.75
C LEU A 72 1.30 -6.46 -1.97
N ARG A 73 1.95 -5.35 -2.30
CA ARG A 73 3.20 -4.90 -1.66
C ARG A 73 3.10 -3.43 -1.27
N ALA A 74 3.83 -3.08 -0.23
CA ALA A 74 4.28 -1.72 0.01
C ALA A 74 5.72 -1.64 -0.52
N GLU A 75 5.94 -0.84 -1.56
CA GLU A 75 7.25 -0.61 -2.17
C GLU A 75 7.70 0.83 -1.93
N THR A 76 8.98 1.12 -2.18
CA THR A 76 9.52 2.49 -2.14
C THR A 76 9.21 3.21 -0.81
N VAL A 77 9.30 2.49 0.32
CA VAL A 77 8.97 3.05 1.64
C VAL A 77 10.04 4.06 2.06
N THR A 78 9.64 5.30 2.29
CA THR A 78 10.46 6.40 2.82
C THR A 78 9.88 6.90 4.15
N ALA A 79 10.52 7.92 4.74
CA ALA A 79 10.01 8.58 5.93
C ALA A 79 8.67 9.30 5.68
N GLU A 80 8.47 9.80 4.46
CA GLU A 80 7.37 10.67 4.05
C GLU A 80 6.20 9.90 3.41
N GLY A 81 6.44 8.67 2.93
CA GLY A 81 5.41 7.91 2.23
C GLY A 81 5.86 6.54 1.75
N PHE A 82 5.03 5.93 0.90
CA PHE A 82 5.33 4.67 0.23
C PHE A 82 4.44 4.50 -1.02
N GLU A 83 4.69 3.47 -1.81
CA GLU A 83 3.83 3.08 -2.93
C GLU A 83 3.07 1.79 -2.60
N ILE A 84 1.74 1.82 -2.72
CA ILE A 84 0.94 0.60 -2.79
C ILE A 84 1.09 0.03 -4.19
N VAL A 85 1.56 -1.21 -4.30
CA VAL A 85 1.73 -1.92 -5.56
C VAL A 85 0.87 -3.17 -5.55
N PHE A 86 -0.10 -3.20 -6.46
CA PHE A 86 -0.95 -4.37 -6.71
C PHE A 86 -0.59 -4.98 -8.06
N ARG A 87 -0.36 -6.29 -8.08
CA ARG A 87 -0.06 -7.05 -9.29
C ARG A 87 -1.05 -8.17 -9.47
N THR A 88 -1.38 -8.46 -10.72
CA THR A 88 -2.07 -9.68 -11.13
C THR A 88 -1.42 -10.22 -12.40
N TRP A 89 -1.68 -11.49 -12.72
CA TRP A 89 -1.07 -12.13 -13.88
C TRP A 89 -1.94 -13.26 -14.45
N SER A 90 -1.48 -13.80 -15.59
CA SER A 90 -2.19 -14.81 -16.36
C SER A 90 -3.58 -14.30 -16.72
N ASP A 91 -4.59 -15.13 -16.59
CA ASP A 91 -5.95 -14.87 -17.03
C ASP A 91 -6.88 -14.35 -15.92
N SER A 92 -6.34 -13.98 -14.76
CA SER A 92 -7.10 -13.48 -13.61
C SER A 92 -7.83 -12.18 -13.99
N ARG A 93 -9.08 -12.01 -13.52
CA ARG A 93 -9.87 -10.80 -13.78
C ARG A 93 -10.29 -10.15 -12.46
N ILE A 94 -9.87 -8.90 -12.30
CA ILE A 94 -10.07 -8.13 -11.06
C ILE A 94 -10.90 -6.90 -11.40
N ALA A 95 -12.15 -6.86 -10.93
CA ALA A 95 -13.07 -5.76 -11.16
C ALA A 95 -12.74 -4.56 -10.27
N ARG A 96 -12.52 -4.79 -8.97
CA ARG A 96 -12.25 -3.73 -7.98
C ARG A 96 -11.31 -4.22 -6.89
N ILE A 97 -10.40 -3.34 -6.45
CA ILE A 97 -9.57 -3.57 -5.26
C ILE A 97 -9.56 -2.32 -4.40
N ARG A 98 -9.75 -2.54 -3.09
CA ARG A 98 -9.49 -1.56 -2.05
C ARG A 98 -8.48 -2.10 -1.06
N VAL A 99 -7.56 -1.23 -0.66
CA VAL A 99 -6.46 -1.55 0.23
C VAL A 99 -6.48 -0.63 1.43
N THR A 100 -6.49 -1.22 2.61
CA THR A 100 -6.10 -0.55 3.86
C THR A 100 -4.61 -0.69 4.09
N TRP A 101 -4.01 0.24 4.80
CA TRP A 101 -2.61 0.17 5.20
C TRP A 101 -2.41 0.67 6.62
N THR A 102 -1.37 0.17 7.27
CA THR A 102 -0.89 0.63 8.58
C THR A 102 0.61 0.76 8.53
N ALA A 103 1.13 1.91 8.95
CA ALA A 103 2.54 2.21 9.06
C ALA A 103 2.90 2.44 10.54
N THR A 104 3.91 1.74 11.04
CA THR A 104 4.42 1.88 12.41
C THR A 104 5.90 2.24 12.38
N GLY A 105 6.27 3.32 13.05
CA GLY A 105 7.65 3.83 13.04
C GLY A 105 7.92 4.87 14.12
N GLU A 106 9.19 5.23 14.26
CA GLU A 106 9.61 6.31 15.16
C GLU A 106 9.21 7.66 14.59
N ILE A 107 8.69 8.54 15.43
CA ILE A 107 8.38 9.94 15.12
C ILE A 107 9.28 10.87 15.95
N ALA A 108 9.39 12.12 15.53
CA ALA A 108 10.10 13.12 16.31
C ALA A 108 9.40 13.34 17.66
N HIS A 109 10.18 13.51 18.72
CA HIS A 109 9.73 14.01 20.00
C HIS A 109 9.83 15.55 20.00
N ASP A 110 8.95 16.23 20.72
CA ASP A 110 8.97 17.70 20.84
C ASP A 110 10.28 18.26 21.45
N ASP A 111 11.09 17.39 22.06
CA ASP A 111 12.39 17.74 22.68
C ASP A 111 13.59 17.37 21.78
N ASP A 112 13.35 16.87 20.56
CA ASP A 112 14.40 16.53 19.61
C ASP A 112 14.92 17.81 18.94
N TRP A 113 16.00 18.38 19.48
CA TRP A 113 16.68 19.53 18.88
C TRP A 113 17.54 19.10 17.68
N GLU A 114 17.31 19.68 16.50
CA GLU A 114 18.26 19.58 15.39
C GLU A 114 19.47 20.50 15.67
N LEU A 115 20.61 19.89 16.03
CA LEU A 115 21.89 20.59 16.11
C LEU A 115 22.42 20.77 14.68
N TYR A 116 22.52 22.02 14.23
CA TYR A 116 23.07 22.45 12.94
C TYR A 116 24.58 22.21 12.83
#